data_AF-A0AA42C4I1-F1
#
_entry.id   AF-A0AA42C4I1-F1
#
_cell.length_a   1.000
_cell.length_b   1.000
_cell.length_c   1.000
_cell.angle_alpha   90.00
_cell.angle_beta   90.00
_cell.angle_gamma   90.00
#
_symmetry.space_group_name_H-M   'P 1'
#
loop_
_entity.id
_entity.type
_entity.pdbx_description
1 polymer ?
#
loop_
_entity_poly.entity_id
_entity_poly.type
_entity_poly.pdbx_seq_one_letter_code
_entity_poly.pdbx_strand_id
1 'polypeptide(L)'
;MIIYRTLAPGIIMGIFKAIFSQYRSIKEGFMIKGDNRLSRYFQYLIKPHILCWAVFSFWALTAQAGENEKITQLIDQRLDYMKDVAGYKAENHLPVEDLPQERKVIEKSLAEAESLGLEGESVKNFMIAQISVAKAIQYRYRADWLSVPEQHWKPRDLADIRQQISALSDATIRQIADELKNKRGVKVDYCSSIQTIQRHNLKTSDKEMLCLALNQIKLK
;
A
#
# COMPACT_ATOMS: atom_id res chain seq x y z
N MET A 1 -6.41 -29.21 -3.79
CA MET A 1 -6.94 -29.37 -5.16
C MET A 1 -8.25 -28.61 -5.26
N ILE A 2 -8.22 -27.37 -5.74
CA ILE A 2 -9.20 -26.71 -6.62
C ILE A 2 -8.36 -25.65 -7.34
N ILE A 3 -8.02 -25.93 -8.59
CA ILE A 3 -7.15 -25.09 -9.43
C ILE A 3 -8.07 -24.12 -10.16
N TYR A 4 -8.12 -22.84 -9.74
CA TYR A 4 -8.69 -21.79 -10.60
C TYR A 4 -7.65 -21.45 -11.66
N ARG A 5 -7.69 -22.19 -12.76
CA ARG A 5 -6.88 -21.93 -13.95
C ARG A 5 -7.48 -20.72 -14.64
N THR A 6 -6.79 -19.58 -14.57
CA THR A 6 -7.07 -18.37 -15.34
C THR A 6 -7.12 -18.72 -16.82
N LEU A 7 -8.31 -18.59 -17.43
CA LEU A 7 -8.45 -18.74 -18.88
C LEU A 7 -7.75 -17.56 -19.54
N ALA A 8 -6.80 -17.85 -20.43
CA ALA A 8 -6.11 -16.83 -21.21
C ALA A 8 -7.14 -15.94 -21.94
N PRO A 9 -6.91 -14.62 -22.06
CA PRO A 9 -7.86 -13.66 -22.63
C PRO A 9 -8.36 -14.04 -24.04
N GLY A 10 -7.57 -14.82 -24.80
CA GLY A 10 -7.98 -15.35 -26.10
C GLY A 10 -9.15 -16.35 -26.05
N ILE A 11 -9.30 -17.14 -24.97
CA ILE A 11 -10.39 -18.11 -24.83
C ILE A 11 -11.70 -17.40 -24.51
N ILE A 12 -11.65 -16.36 -23.67
CA ILE A 12 -12.80 -15.50 -23.34
C ILE A 12 -13.31 -14.82 -24.62
N MET A 13 -12.41 -14.23 -25.42
CA MET A 13 -12.76 -13.63 -26.71
C MET A 13 -13.37 -14.66 -27.70
N GLY A 14 -12.90 -15.91 -27.66
CA GLY A 14 -13.43 -17.02 -28.47
C GLY A 14 -14.87 -17.40 -28.10
N ILE A 15 -15.17 -17.49 -26.80
CA ILE A 15 -16.52 -17.76 -26.29
C ILE A 15 -17.49 -16.62 -26.65
N PHE A 16 -17.05 -15.37 -26.52
CA PHE A 16 -17.84 -14.20 -26.95
C PHE A 16 -18.18 -14.23 -28.44
N LYS A 17 -17.21 -14.57 -29.30
CA LYS A 17 -17.44 -14.71 -30.75
C LYS A 17 -18.43 -15.84 -31.08
N ALA A 18 -18.33 -16.97 -30.40
CA ALA A 18 -19.23 -18.11 -30.60
C ALA A 18 -20.67 -17.77 -30.21
N ILE A 19 -20.87 -17.15 -29.05
CA ILE A 19 -22.19 -16.72 -28.56
C ILE A 19 -22.79 -15.66 -29.50
N PHE A 20 -21.98 -14.70 -29.96
CA PHE A 20 -22.45 -13.66 -30.90
C PHE A 20 -22.84 -14.24 -32.26
N SER A 21 -22.08 -15.22 -32.76
CA SER A 21 -22.38 -15.94 -34.01
C SER A 21 -23.67 -16.75 -33.91
N GLN A 22 -23.86 -17.48 -32.81
CA GLN A 22 -25.09 -18.25 -32.54
C GLN A 22 -26.31 -17.31 -32.48
N TYR A 23 -26.18 -16.16 -31.82
CA TYR A 23 -27.25 -15.16 -31.72
C TYR A 23 -27.64 -14.56 -33.08
N ARG A 24 -26.65 -14.28 -33.94
CA ARG A 24 -26.89 -13.76 -35.30
C ARG A 24 -27.68 -14.76 -36.15
N SER A 25 -27.31 -16.04 -36.11
CA SER A 25 -27.98 -17.11 -36.85
C SER A 25 -29.45 -17.30 -36.41
N ILE A 26 -29.70 -17.25 -35.10
CA ILE A 26 -31.07 -17.36 -34.55
C ILE A 26 -31.94 -16.17 -34.98
N LYS A 27 -31.39 -14.95 -34.98
CA LYS A 27 -32.09 -13.74 -35.42
C LYS A 27 -32.44 -13.80 -36.91
N GLU A 28 -31.53 -14.26 -37.76
CA GLU A 28 -31.75 -14.38 -39.20
C GLU A 28 -32.81 -15.45 -39.53
N GLY A 29 -32.79 -16.60 -38.84
CA GLY A 29 -33.82 -17.64 -39.00
C GLY A 29 -35.23 -17.18 -38.59
N PHE A 30 -35.34 -16.24 -37.65
CA PHE A 30 -36.63 -15.69 -37.21
C PHE A 30 -37.17 -14.59 -38.13
N MET A 31 -36.29 -13.81 -38.76
CA MET A 31 -36.67 -12.75 -39.72
C MET A 31 -37.20 -13.32 -41.04
N ILE A 32 -36.80 -14.53 -41.44
CA ILE A 32 -37.28 -15.17 -42.68
C ILE A 32 -38.73 -15.68 -42.56
N LYS A 33 -39.24 -15.91 -41.34
CA LYS A 33 -40.57 -16.54 -41.13
C LYS A 33 -41.76 -15.55 -41.10
N GLY A 34 -41.57 -14.28 -41.44
CA GLY A 34 -42.66 -13.36 -41.79
C GLY A 34 -43.69 -13.04 -40.69
N ASP A 35 -43.44 -13.36 -39.42
CA ASP A 35 -44.37 -13.03 -38.32
C ASP A 35 -43.85 -11.86 -37.48
N ASN A 36 -44.30 -10.65 -37.86
CA ASN A 36 -43.98 -9.39 -37.20
C ASN A 36 -44.58 -9.23 -35.79
N ARG A 37 -45.37 -10.20 -35.29
CA ARG A 37 -45.85 -10.19 -33.89
C ARG A 37 -44.88 -10.92 -32.95
N LEU A 38 -44.34 -12.06 -33.35
CA LEU A 38 -43.40 -12.83 -32.53
C LEU A 38 -42.03 -12.13 -32.39
N SER A 39 -41.58 -11.41 -33.42
CA SER A 39 -40.35 -10.60 -33.39
C SER A 39 -40.38 -9.51 -32.30
N ARG A 40 -41.55 -8.92 -32.05
CA ARG A 40 -41.74 -7.90 -31.01
C ARG A 40 -41.68 -8.50 -29.60
N TYR A 41 -42.25 -9.70 -29.38
CA TYR A 41 -42.15 -10.39 -28.09
C TYR A 41 -40.71 -10.84 -27.78
N PHE A 42 -39.96 -11.30 -28.78
CA PHE A 42 -38.56 -11.71 -28.62
C PHE A 42 -37.67 -10.53 -28.20
N GLN A 43 -37.94 -9.32 -28.70
CA GLN A 43 -37.24 -8.09 -28.29
C GLN A 43 -37.50 -7.71 -26.82
N TYR A 44 -38.68 -8.01 -26.27
CA TYR A 44 -38.99 -7.71 -24.86
C TYR A 44 -38.55 -8.81 -23.90
N LEU A 45 -38.51 -10.07 -24.34
CA LEU A 45 -38.07 -11.20 -23.51
C LEU A 45 -36.55 -11.21 -23.29
N ILE A 46 -35.76 -10.68 -24.23
CA ILE A 46 -34.29 -10.75 -24.20
C ILE A 46 -33.62 -9.47 -23.66
N LYS A 47 -34.31 -8.31 -23.76
CA LYS A 47 -33.80 -7.02 -23.24
C LYS A 47 -33.49 -7.00 -21.72
N PRO A 48 -34.26 -7.62 -20.81
CA PRO A 48 -33.92 -7.57 -19.39
C PRO A 48 -32.75 -8.50 -19.02
N HIS A 49 -32.51 -9.56 -19.80
CA HIS A 49 -31.44 -10.53 -19.53
C HIS A 49 -30.07 -10.07 -20.04
N ILE A 50 -30.00 -9.35 -21.16
CA ILE A 50 -28.74 -8.75 -21.66
C ILE A 50 -28.29 -7.59 -20.77
N LEU A 51 -29.23 -6.82 -20.19
CA LEU A 51 -28.91 -5.74 -19.26
C LEU A 51 -28.35 -6.27 -17.93
N CYS A 52 -28.85 -7.41 -17.44
CA CYS A 52 -28.33 -8.04 -16.20
C CYS A 52 -26.96 -8.69 -16.37
N TRP A 53 -26.63 -9.22 -17.55
CA TRP A 53 -25.32 -9.83 -17.80
C TRP A 53 -24.18 -8.81 -17.97
N ALA A 54 -24.47 -7.60 -18.44
CA ALA A 54 -23.48 -6.53 -18.54
C ALA A 54 -23.06 -5.96 -17.18
N VAL A 55 -23.93 -6.02 -16.15
CA VAL A 55 -23.63 -5.52 -14.80
C VAL A 55 -22.87 -6.55 -13.96
N PHE A 56 -23.05 -7.86 -14.22
CA PHE A 56 -22.36 -8.92 -13.46
C PHE A 56 -20.89 -9.12 -13.85
N SER A 57 -20.45 -8.58 -15.00
CA SER A 57 -19.07 -8.70 -15.48
C SER A 57 -18.12 -7.63 -14.89
N PHE A 58 -18.63 -6.70 -14.09
CA PHE A 58 -17.88 -5.57 -13.53
C PHE A 58 -17.62 -5.70 -12.02
N TRP A 59 -17.55 -6.92 -11.48
CA TRP A 59 -17.19 -7.16 -10.08
C TRP A 59 -16.23 -8.34 -9.97
N ALA A 60 -15.05 -8.23 -10.59
CA ALA A 60 -13.99 -9.24 -10.39
C ALA A 60 -12.58 -8.65 -10.49
N LEU A 61 -12.37 -7.39 -10.08
CA LEU A 61 -11.05 -6.78 -10.12
C LEU A 61 -10.76 -5.83 -8.95
N THR A 62 -10.78 -6.32 -7.71
CA THR A 62 -10.15 -5.61 -6.58
C THR A 62 -9.73 -6.58 -5.48
N ALA A 63 -8.57 -7.24 -5.61
CA ALA A 63 -8.03 -8.02 -4.49
C ALA A 63 -6.49 -8.18 -4.51
N GLN A 64 -5.74 -7.12 -4.80
CA GLN A 64 -4.27 -7.14 -4.59
C GLN A 64 -3.67 -5.82 -4.05
N ALA A 65 -4.50 -4.81 -3.72
CA ALA A 65 -4.04 -3.49 -3.28
C ALA A 65 -3.83 -3.34 -1.76
N GLY A 66 -4.31 -4.28 -0.92
CA GLY A 66 -4.46 -4.04 0.53
C GLY A 66 -3.19 -4.18 1.39
N GLU A 67 -2.17 -4.92 0.96
CA GLU A 67 -1.01 -5.21 1.83
C GLU A 67 0.08 -4.12 1.77
N ASN A 68 0.45 -3.65 0.57
CA ASN A 68 1.37 -2.53 0.39
C ASN A 68 0.83 -1.26 1.07
N GLU A 69 -0.50 -1.10 1.04
CA GLU A 69 -1.19 -0.01 1.71
C GLU A 69 -1.00 -0.08 3.23
N LYS A 70 -1.05 -1.27 3.83
CA LYS A 70 -0.86 -1.46 5.28
C LYS A 70 0.55 -1.10 5.75
N ILE A 71 1.59 -1.51 5.03
CA ILE A 71 2.99 -1.12 5.35
C ILE A 71 3.14 0.40 5.24
N THR A 72 2.59 0.99 4.18
CA THR A 72 2.61 2.43 3.96
C THR A 72 1.90 3.18 5.09
N GLN A 73 0.75 2.71 5.54
CA GLN A 73 0.00 3.28 6.67
C GLN A 73 0.81 3.22 7.96
N LEU A 74 1.49 2.11 8.26
CA LEU A 74 2.32 1.99 9.48
C LEU A 74 3.51 2.95 9.46
N ILE A 75 4.18 3.10 8.30
CA ILE A 75 5.26 4.07 8.12
C ILE A 75 4.72 5.50 8.27
N ASP A 76 3.60 5.79 7.62
CA ASP A 76 2.94 7.09 7.71
C ASP A 76 2.59 7.48 9.16
N GLN A 77 1.96 6.56 9.89
CA GLN A 77 1.66 6.73 11.32
C GLN A 77 2.92 6.95 12.16
N ARG A 78 4.02 6.27 11.84
CA ARG A 78 5.29 6.48 12.56
C ARG A 78 5.85 7.88 12.32
N LEU A 79 5.73 8.40 11.10
CA LEU A 79 6.21 9.73 10.74
C LEU A 79 5.37 10.86 11.37
N ASP A 80 4.10 10.61 11.70
CA ASP A 80 3.22 11.55 12.39
C ASP A 80 3.82 12.08 13.71
N TYR A 81 4.48 11.19 14.45
CA TYR A 81 5.09 11.52 15.74
C TYR A 81 6.30 12.45 15.62
N MET A 82 6.85 12.69 14.43
CA MET A 82 8.08 13.47 14.29
C MET A 82 7.92 14.95 14.60
N LYS A 83 6.70 15.50 14.49
CA LYS A 83 6.39 16.84 15.00
C LYS A 83 6.53 16.88 16.52
N ASP A 84 5.91 15.93 17.23
CA ASP A 84 6.00 15.85 18.70
C ASP A 84 7.45 15.65 19.17
N VAL A 85 8.21 14.75 18.53
CA VAL A 85 9.62 14.54 18.87
C VAL A 85 10.44 15.82 18.64
N ALA A 86 10.19 16.54 17.54
CA ALA A 86 10.86 17.81 17.27
C ALA A 86 10.53 18.85 18.34
N GLY A 87 9.25 18.97 18.71
CA GLY A 87 8.75 19.90 19.72
C GLY A 87 9.34 19.61 21.09
N TYR A 88 9.29 18.35 21.54
CA TYR A 88 9.86 17.96 22.82
C TYR A 88 11.35 18.28 22.89
N LYS A 89 12.10 17.96 21.82
CA LYS A 89 13.54 18.27 21.76
C LYS A 89 13.80 19.78 21.70
N ALA A 90 12.93 20.56 21.07
CA ALA A 90 13.04 22.01 21.05
C ALA A 90 12.84 22.60 22.46
N GLU A 91 11.77 22.20 23.16
CA GLU A 91 11.43 22.65 24.51
C GLU A 91 12.51 22.27 25.54
N ASN A 92 13.12 21.09 25.39
CA ASN A 92 14.13 20.57 26.33
C ASN A 92 15.57 20.84 25.87
N HIS A 93 15.78 21.66 24.83
CA HIS A 93 17.10 21.97 24.26
C HIS A 93 17.95 20.73 23.89
N LEU A 94 17.30 19.67 23.44
CA LEU A 94 17.94 18.43 23.00
C LEU A 94 18.29 18.48 21.51
N PRO A 95 19.38 17.79 21.10
CA PRO A 95 19.73 17.65 19.69
C PRO A 95 18.75 16.74 18.96
N VAL A 96 18.56 17.01 17.66
CA VAL A 96 17.79 16.12 16.77
C VAL A 96 18.52 14.79 16.60
N GLU A 97 19.83 14.81 16.45
CA GLU A 97 20.65 13.59 16.39
C GLU A 97 20.93 13.05 17.80
N ASP A 98 20.62 11.77 18.00
CA ASP A 98 20.80 11.06 19.27
C ASP A 98 21.33 9.65 18.95
N LEU A 99 22.65 9.55 18.76
CA LEU A 99 23.32 8.32 18.33
C LEU A 99 23.05 7.11 19.26
N PRO A 100 23.04 7.26 20.60
CA PRO A 100 22.63 6.19 21.50
C PRO A 100 21.20 5.70 21.24
N GLN A 101 20.23 6.62 21.06
CA GLN A 101 18.85 6.24 20.76
C GLN A 101 18.72 5.60 19.37
N GLU A 102 19.43 6.11 18.36
CA GLU A 102 19.43 5.55 17.01
C GLU A 102 19.96 4.10 17.02
N ARG A 103 21.05 3.83 17.73
CA ARG A 103 21.57 2.47 17.91
C ARG A 103 20.55 1.55 18.57
N LYS A 104 19.91 2.00 19.66
CA LYS A 104 18.87 1.22 20.37
C LYS A 104 17.71 0.83 19.44
N VAL A 105 17.27 1.77 18.59
CA VAL A 105 16.19 1.51 17.61
C VAL A 105 16.64 0.46 16.59
N ILE A 106 17.85 0.59 16.04
CA ILE A 106 18.38 -0.37 15.05
C ILE A 106 18.55 -1.75 15.67
N GLU A 107 19.20 -1.86 16.84
CA GLU A 107 19.46 -3.13 17.53
C GLU A 107 18.17 -3.88 17.84
N LYS A 108 17.14 -3.17 18.34
CA LYS A 108 15.83 -3.77 18.58
C LYS A 108 15.20 -4.30 17.28
N SER A 109 15.23 -3.51 16.21
CA SER A 109 14.69 -3.92 14.92
C SER A 109 15.42 -5.11 14.29
N LEU A 110 16.73 -5.23 14.53
CA LEU A 110 17.52 -6.39 14.07
C LEU A 110 17.17 -7.67 14.83
N ALA A 111 16.96 -7.58 16.15
CA ALA A 111 16.49 -8.73 16.94
C ALA A 111 15.11 -9.21 16.48
N GLU A 112 14.19 -8.29 16.21
CA GLU A 112 12.86 -8.61 15.66
C GLU A 112 12.98 -9.24 14.27
N ALA A 113 13.77 -8.64 13.37
CA ALA A 113 14.02 -9.15 12.03
C ALA A 113 14.58 -10.58 12.03
N GLU A 114 15.52 -10.87 12.92
CA GLU A 114 16.07 -12.21 13.09
C GLU A 114 15.00 -13.23 13.47
N SER A 115 14.15 -12.90 14.45
CA SER A 115 13.05 -13.78 14.89
C SER A 115 12.03 -14.06 13.77
N LEU A 116 11.90 -13.15 12.81
CA LEU A 116 10.98 -13.24 11.68
C LEU A 116 11.60 -13.87 10.44
N GLY A 117 12.90 -14.19 10.44
CA GLY A 117 13.61 -14.74 9.29
C GLY A 117 13.92 -13.72 8.19
N LEU A 118 14.04 -12.44 8.54
CA LEU A 118 14.48 -11.38 7.63
C LEU A 118 16.01 -11.22 7.67
N GLU A 119 16.58 -10.85 6.52
CA GLU A 119 18.00 -10.62 6.38
C GLU A 119 18.40 -9.31 7.07
N GLY A 120 19.30 -9.41 8.06
CA GLY A 120 19.57 -8.32 9.02
C GLY A 120 20.15 -7.05 8.40
N GLU A 121 21.03 -7.15 7.41
CA GLU A 121 21.62 -5.99 6.73
C GLU A 121 20.57 -5.23 5.92
N SER A 122 19.69 -5.93 5.20
CA SER A 122 18.57 -5.27 4.50
C SER A 122 17.63 -4.51 5.43
N VAL A 123 17.30 -5.08 6.60
CA VAL A 123 16.47 -4.38 7.60
C VAL A 123 17.24 -3.22 8.23
N LYS A 124 18.53 -3.36 8.51
CA LYS A 124 19.38 -2.28 9.01
C LYS A 124 19.32 -1.05 8.10
N ASN A 125 19.49 -1.25 6.79
CA ASN A 125 19.48 -0.17 5.80
C ASN A 125 18.11 0.53 5.76
N PHE A 126 17.02 -0.23 5.85
CA PHE A 126 15.68 0.33 5.99
C PHE A 126 15.50 1.15 7.27
N MET A 127 16.00 0.68 8.41
CA MET A 127 15.92 1.43 9.67
C MET A 127 16.75 2.72 9.63
N ILE A 128 17.93 2.70 8.99
CA ILE A 128 18.74 3.91 8.77
C ILE A 128 17.98 4.93 7.91
N ALA A 129 17.30 4.48 6.85
CA ALA A 129 16.46 5.36 6.01
C ALA A 129 15.31 5.96 6.83
N GLN A 130 14.59 5.13 7.61
CA GLN A 130 13.51 5.58 8.50
C GLN A 130 13.97 6.61 9.56
N ILE A 131 15.17 6.44 10.12
CA ILE A 131 15.78 7.38 11.06
C ILE A 131 16.19 8.67 10.35
N SER A 132 16.78 8.58 9.16
CA SER A 132 17.23 9.74 8.38
C SER A 132 16.06 10.63 7.98
N VAL A 133 14.96 10.03 7.50
CA VAL A 133 13.73 10.76 7.17
C VAL A 133 13.09 11.37 8.43
N ALA A 134 13.05 10.63 9.53
CA ALA A 134 12.58 11.15 10.81
C ALA A 134 13.38 12.39 11.27
N LYS A 135 14.72 12.36 11.13
CA LYS A 135 15.57 13.52 11.43
C LYS A 135 15.31 14.67 10.47
N ALA A 136 15.13 14.40 9.17
CA ALA A 136 14.84 15.43 8.18
C ALA A 136 13.54 16.19 8.49
N ILE A 137 12.48 15.48 8.88
CA ILE A 137 11.22 16.10 9.33
C ILE A 137 11.45 16.95 10.58
N GLN A 138 12.15 16.41 11.59
CA GLN A 138 12.46 17.15 12.82
C GLN A 138 13.24 18.43 12.55
N TYR A 139 14.30 18.38 11.72
CA TYR A 139 15.09 19.56 11.37
C TYR A 139 14.27 20.64 10.67
N ARG A 140 13.32 20.27 9.81
CA ARG A 140 12.46 21.23 9.12
C ARG A 140 11.50 21.92 10.09
N TYR A 141 10.85 21.18 10.99
CA TYR A 141 10.07 21.80 12.07
C TYR A 141 10.91 22.73 12.94
N ARG A 142 12.13 22.31 13.29
CA ARG A 142 13.06 23.15 14.06
C ARG A 142 13.40 24.43 13.30
N ALA A 143 13.56 24.38 11.99
CA ALA A 143 13.83 25.56 11.16
C ALA A 143 12.61 26.48 11.07
N ASP A 144 11.41 25.93 10.85
CA ASP A 144 10.17 26.71 10.76
C ASP A 144 9.90 27.48 12.06
N TRP A 145 10.08 26.84 13.21
CA TRP A 145 9.85 27.46 14.51
C TRP A 145 10.89 28.52 14.91
N LEU A 146 12.00 28.68 14.18
CA LEU A 146 12.94 29.79 14.42
C LEU A 146 12.33 31.15 14.09
N SER A 147 11.45 31.22 13.09
CA SER A 147 10.81 32.45 12.63
C SER A 147 9.30 32.46 12.87
N VAL A 148 8.67 31.28 12.91
CA VAL A 148 7.22 31.12 13.09
C VAL A 148 6.95 30.10 14.20
N PRO A 149 7.14 30.46 15.48
CA PRO A 149 6.87 29.56 16.59
C PRO A 149 5.37 29.25 16.70
N GLU A 150 5.04 27.99 16.98
CA GLU A 150 3.65 27.55 17.15
C GLU A 150 3.23 27.62 18.62
N GLN A 151 2.60 28.73 19.03
CA GLN A 151 2.37 29.04 20.46
C GLN A 151 1.26 28.24 21.14
N HIS A 152 0.29 27.72 20.39
CA HIS A 152 -0.90 27.03 20.93
C HIS A 152 -0.85 25.52 20.76
N TRP A 153 0.35 24.97 20.55
CA TRP A 153 0.59 23.54 20.43
C TRP A 153 1.68 23.12 21.41
N LYS A 154 1.57 21.91 21.95
CA LYS A 154 2.60 21.30 22.79
C LYS A 154 2.84 19.85 22.36
N PRO A 155 4.09 19.37 22.45
CA PRO A 155 4.41 17.99 22.16
C PRO A 155 3.80 17.06 23.22
N ARG A 156 3.45 15.84 22.80
CA ARG A 156 3.15 14.74 23.72
C ARG A 156 4.39 14.32 24.53
N ASP A 157 4.19 13.53 25.57
CA ASP A 157 5.29 12.99 26.38
C ASP A 157 6.24 12.10 25.53
N LEU A 158 7.55 12.30 25.70
CA LEU A 158 8.54 11.60 24.87
C LEU A 158 8.59 10.09 25.14
N ALA A 159 8.34 9.64 26.37
CA ALA A 159 8.34 8.22 26.68
C ALA A 159 7.18 7.52 25.98
N ASP A 160 5.98 8.12 26.04
CA ASP A 160 4.79 7.63 25.33
C ASP A 160 5.00 7.60 23.83
N ILE A 161 5.51 8.69 23.25
CA ILE A 161 5.82 8.76 21.81
C ILE A 161 6.83 7.67 21.40
N ARG A 162 7.90 7.47 22.18
CA ARG A 162 8.91 6.44 21.90
C ARG A 162 8.32 5.03 21.92
N GLN A 163 7.38 4.76 22.85
CA GLN A 163 6.68 3.49 22.88
C GLN A 163 5.83 3.29 21.62
N GLN A 164 5.07 4.31 21.19
CA GLN A 164 4.24 4.24 19.99
C GLN A 164 5.08 4.06 18.71
N ILE A 165 6.15 4.85 18.57
CA ILE A 165 7.11 4.72 17.45
C ILE A 165 7.68 3.30 17.41
N SER A 166 8.06 2.75 18.57
CA SER A 166 8.61 1.40 18.63
C SER A 166 7.60 0.34 18.24
N ALA A 167 6.35 0.44 18.70
CA ALA A 167 5.29 -0.49 18.33
C ALA A 167 5.00 -0.46 16.83
N LEU A 168 4.98 0.74 16.21
CA LEU A 168 4.81 0.90 14.77
C LEU A 168 5.97 0.34 13.96
N SER A 169 7.21 0.50 14.45
CA SER A 169 8.39 -0.14 13.84
C SER A 169 8.30 -1.66 13.90
N ASP A 170 7.93 -2.24 15.04
CA ASP A 170 7.76 -3.69 15.19
C ASP A 170 6.65 -4.22 14.26
N ALA A 171 5.50 -3.53 14.21
CA ALA A 171 4.40 -3.87 13.32
C ALA A 171 4.78 -3.79 11.83
N THR A 172 5.59 -2.80 11.46
CA THR A 172 6.08 -2.63 10.08
C THR A 172 6.96 -3.81 9.68
N ILE A 173 7.93 -4.18 10.51
CA ILE A 173 8.85 -5.31 10.24
C ILE A 173 8.07 -6.63 10.14
N ARG A 174 7.10 -6.86 11.04
CA ARG A 174 6.20 -8.03 10.98
C ARG A 174 5.41 -8.09 9.69
N GLN A 175 4.78 -6.98 9.31
CA GLN A 175 3.98 -6.92 8.09
C GLN A 175 4.83 -7.18 6.84
N ILE A 176 6.06 -6.65 6.80
CA ILE A 176 7.02 -6.92 5.71
C ILE A 176 7.37 -8.41 5.67
N ALA A 177 7.66 -9.02 6.83
CA ALA A 177 7.98 -10.45 6.90
C ALA A 177 6.83 -11.33 6.40
N ASP A 178 5.61 -11.03 6.84
CA ASP A 178 4.41 -11.77 6.43
C ASP A 178 4.19 -11.66 4.91
N GLU A 179 4.30 -10.44 4.38
CA GLU A 179 4.14 -10.19 2.95
C GLU A 179 5.19 -10.92 2.10
N LEU A 180 6.47 -10.86 2.49
CA LEU A 180 7.55 -11.56 1.77
C LEU A 180 7.41 -13.09 1.85
N LYS A 181 6.91 -13.63 2.96
CA LYS A 181 6.65 -15.07 3.10
C LYS A 181 5.47 -15.53 2.25
N ASN A 182 4.43 -14.70 2.11
CA ASN A 182 3.24 -15.04 1.34
C ASN A 182 3.44 -14.86 -0.18
N LYS A 183 4.28 -13.90 -0.60
CA LYS A 183 4.52 -13.54 -2.00
C LYS A 183 5.85 -14.05 -2.57
N ARG A 184 6.33 -15.21 -2.10
CA ARG A 184 7.64 -15.75 -2.54
C ARG A 184 7.80 -15.71 -4.06
N GLY A 185 8.82 -14.96 -4.52
CA GLY A 185 9.18 -14.83 -5.94
C GLY A 185 8.48 -13.70 -6.70
N VAL A 186 7.57 -12.95 -6.08
CA VAL A 186 6.97 -11.75 -6.67
C VAL A 186 7.67 -10.52 -6.12
N LYS A 187 8.23 -9.70 -7.00
CA LYS A 187 8.77 -8.39 -6.61
C LYS A 187 7.61 -7.50 -6.19
N VAL A 188 7.62 -7.06 -4.93
CA VAL A 188 6.68 -6.07 -4.43
C VAL A 188 7.25 -4.68 -4.73
N ASP A 189 6.45 -3.79 -5.31
CA ASP A 189 6.79 -2.37 -5.45
C ASP A 189 6.08 -1.56 -4.37
N TYR A 190 6.84 -1.12 -3.37
CA TYR A 190 6.32 -0.27 -2.31
C TYR A 190 6.36 1.23 -2.68
N CYS A 191 7.06 1.61 -3.75
CA CYS A 191 7.26 3.02 -4.13
C CYS A 191 5.94 3.71 -4.43
N SER A 192 5.08 3.07 -5.22
CA SER A 192 3.79 3.64 -5.62
C SER A 192 2.94 4.04 -4.41
N SER A 193 2.88 3.20 -3.37
CA SER A 193 2.16 3.47 -2.13
C SER A 193 2.87 4.52 -1.27
N ILE A 194 4.19 4.46 -1.08
CA ILE A 194 4.93 5.45 -0.28
C ILE A 194 4.82 6.87 -0.86
N GLN A 195 4.76 7.00 -2.18
CA GLN A 195 4.64 8.31 -2.83
C GLN A 195 3.31 9.03 -2.50
N THR A 196 2.25 8.29 -2.18
CA THR A 196 0.94 8.86 -1.84
C THR A 196 0.91 9.54 -0.48
N ILE A 197 1.88 9.25 0.41
CA ILE A 197 1.95 9.84 1.75
C ILE A 197 2.00 11.37 1.65
N GLN A 198 1.03 12.08 2.22
CA GLN A 198 1.04 13.53 2.28
C GLN A 198 1.22 13.98 3.73
N ARG A 199 2.40 14.53 4.04
CA ARG A 199 2.71 15.08 5.36
C ARG A 199 3.45 16.39 5.22
N HIS A 200 3.17 17.30 6.15
CA HIS A 200 3.98 18.50 6.31
C HIS A 200 5.42 18.11 6.63
N ASN A 201 6.38 18.86 6.07
CA ASN A 201 7.81 18.63 6.25
C ASN A 201 8.35 17.26 5.79
N LEU A 202 7.60 16.49 5.00
CA LEU A 202 8.08 15.30 4.27
C LEU A 202 8.27 15.64 2.79
N LYS A 203 9.49 15.48 2.27
CA LYS A 203 9.82 15.75 0.86
C LYS A 203 9.79 14.49 0.00
N THR A 204 9.69 14.68 -1.32
CA THR A 204 9.76 13.57 -2.30
C THR A 204 11.05 12.76 -2.18
N SER A 205 12.20 13.43 -1.98
CA SER A 205 13.49 12.75 -1.76
C SER A 205 13.50 11.84 -0.54
N ASP A 206 12.75 12.19 0.51
CA ASP A 206 12.65 11.37 1.72
C ASP A 206 11.82 10.10 1.43
N LYS A 207 10.72 10.26 0.68
CA LYS A 207 9.87 9.15 0.22
C LYS A 207 10.65 8.19 -0.68
N GLU A 208 11.46 8.73 -1.59
CA GLU A 208 12.37 7.96 -2.46
C GLU A 208 13.38 7.15 -1.64
N MET A 209 13.99 7.76 -0.63
CA MET A 209 14.92 7.06 0.27
C MET A 209 14.24 5.90 1.00
N LEU A 210 13.03 6.12 1.54
CA LEU A 210 12.26 5.07 2.21
C LEU A 210 11.91 3.93 1.28
N CYS A 211 11.41 4.24 0.08
CA CYS A 211 10.96 3.20 -0.84
C CYS A 211 12.12 2.38 -1.40
N LEU A 212 13.27 3.01 -1.70
CA LEU A 212 14.47 2.30 -2.15
C LEU A 212 14.96 1.32 -1.09
N ALA A 213 15.00 1.73 0.18
CA ALA A 213 15.45 0.86 1.25
C ALA A 213 14.43 -0.25 1.58
N LEU A 214 13.13 0.06 1.53
CA LEU A 214 12.06 -0.92 1.75
C LEU A 214 12.04 -2.01 0.67
N ASN A 215 12.24 -1.64 -0.59
CA ASN A 215 12.33 -2.59 -1.72
C ASN A 215 13.55 -3.52 -1.65
N GLN A 216 14.54 -3.25 -0.78
CA GLN A 216 15.72 -4.09 -0.60
C GLN A 216 15.56 -5.15 0.49
N ILE A 217 14.48 -5.08 1.29
CA ILE A 217 14.25 -6.05 2.36
C ILE A 217 13.96 -7.42 1.78
N LYS A 218 14.65 -8.44 2.32
CA LYS A 218 14.55 -9.82 1.87
C LYS A 218 14.55 -10.80 3.03
N LEU A 219 14.03 -12.00 2.78
CA LEU A 219 14.13 -13.13 3.70
C LEU A 219 15.59 -13.63 3.76
N LYS A 220 15.97 -14.23 4.88
CA LYS A 220 17.23 -14.98 5.03
C LYS A 220 17.24 -16.21 4.11
#